data_AF-A0A7L1D871-F1
#
_entry.id   AF-A0A7L1D871-F1
#
_cell.length_a   1.000
_cell.length_b   1.000
_cell.length_c   1.000
_cell.angle_alpha   90.00
_cell.angle_beta   90.00
_cell.angle_gamma   90.00
#
_symmetry.space_group_name_H-M   'P 1'
#
loop_
_entity.id
_entity.type
_entity.pdbx_description
1 polymer ?
#
loop_
_entity_poly.entity_id
_entity_poly.type
_entity_poly.pdbx_seq_one_letter_code
_entity_poly.pdbx_strand_id
1 'polypeptide(L)'
;MSLSHTAAEYMLSDALLPDPGSSRAKGLRLELPSDRLLKFVTVGLPLCLVSLAFAREFSAGSQISCFSPTNFTGKQSAYADTACWDSLIHHGFDAEGRAVTKSLWALKVFPYSLLVVAVLMYLPYLLWRYAAAPALHSDLLFIIDELDKSYNRSVRLVQHMRKVQQASAEPERFWEEYERARQERYFEFPLLERYLTCKQHTHTLVFIYILRNLLLLLFLAATCLYLVFLHLNIFFQDEFSCSIKTGLLQVEAGIPPLIPCKLVIFSIFQIISLSVGSVYVLLTPVVIYNALQLCQWDKGLLSVYEMLPAFDLLSRRMLSCPLNDLNVILLFLRANISELTSFSRLNAVSTLREATANKEDIDTVIDFMTLLAGLETTKPKH
;
A
#
# COMPACT_ATOMS: atom_id res chain seq x y z
N MET A 1 36.30 13.46 -41.41
CA MET A 1 35.58 13.36 -40.11
C MET A 1 36.55 12.78 -39.10
N SER A 2 36.72 13.40 -37.92
CA SER A 2 37.63 12.91 -36.89
C SER A 2 37.04 11.69 -36.17
N LEU A 3 37.89 10.80 -35.66
CA LEU A 3 37.46 9.61 -34.93
C LEU A 3 36.69 9.95 -33.64
N SER A 4 37.03 11.08 -33.01
CA SER A 4 36.34 11.65 -31.85
C SER A 4 34.92 12.11 -32.16
N HIS A 5 34.67 12.59 -33.38
CA HIS A 5 33.34 13.02 -33.83
C HIS A 5 32.38 11.83 -33.90
N THR A 6 32.82 10.78 -34.59
CA THR A 6 32.05 9.57 -34.80
C THR A 6 31.76 8.86 -33.48
N ALA A 7 32.77 8.74 -32.60
CA ALA A 7 32.60 8.12 -31.28
C ALA A 7 31.51 8.81 -30.46
N ALA A 8 31.50 10.14 -30.44
CA ALA A 8 30.58 10.86 -29.58
C ALA A 8 29.17 11.03 -30.18
N GLU A 9 29.01 10.95 -31.52
CA GLU A 9 27.68 10.77 -32.14
C GLU A 9 27.07 9.41 -31.80
N TYR A 10 27.89 8.34 -31.78
CA TYR A 10 27.45 7.01 -31.32
C TYR A 10 27.10 7.01 -29.83
N MET A 11 27.90 7.66 -28.97
CA MET A 11 27.60 7.76 -27.53
C MET A 11 26.29 8.52 -27.25
N LEU A 12 26.04 9.63 -27.95
CA LEU A 12 24.79 10.38 -27.80
C LEU A 12 23.58 9.62 -28.37
N SER A 13 23.79 8.80 -29.39
CA SER A 13 22.72 7.95 -29.96
C SER A 13 22.37 6.79 -29.03
N ASP A 14 23.36 6.21 -28.34
CA ASP A 14 23.15 5.14 -27.34
C ASP A 14 22.46 5.66 -26.06
N ALA A 15 22.60 6.96 -25.77
CA ALA A 15 21.89 7.61 -24.68
C ALA A 15 20.39 7.83 -24.95
N LEU A 16 19.91 7.72 -26.20
CA LEU A 16 18.47 7.87 -26.49
C LEU A 16 17.68 6.64 -26.03
N LEU A 17 16.52 6.90 -25.41
CA LEU A 17 15.59 5.86 -25.01
C LEU A 17 14.76 5.39 -26.22
N PRO A 18 14.53 4.08 -26.37
CA PRO A 18 13.63 3.55 -27.40
C PRO A 18 12.17 3.99 -27.14
N ASP A 19 11.36 4.03 -28.19
CA ASP A 19 9.94 4.40 -28.08
C ASP A 19 9.18 3.45 -27.13
N PRO A 20 8.21 3.97 -26.34
CA PRO A 20 7.52 3.18 -25.35
C PRO A 20 6.72 2.04 -26.00
N GLY A 21 7.01 0.80 -25.60
CA GLY A 21 6.26 -0.38 -26.04
C GLY A 21 4.88 -0.46 -25.40
N SER A 22 3.89 -1.03 -26.12
CA SER A 22 2.51 -1.20 -25.63
C SER A 22 2.38 -2.06 -24.37
N SER A 23 3.43 -2.78 -23.99
CA SER A 23 3.53 -3.56 -22.74
C SER A 23 3.59 -2.67 -21.49
N ARG A 24 4.07 -1.42 -21.61
CA ARG A 24 4.27 -0.53 -20.47
C ARG A 24 2.97 -0.14 -19.77
N ALA A 25 1.90 0.08 -20.55
CA ALA A 25 0.57 0.34 -20.00
C ALA A 25 0.01 -0.82 -19.16
N LYS A 26 0.48 -2.05 -19.39
CA LYS A 26 0.08 -3.23 -18.61
C LYS A 26 0.94 -3.46 -17.36
N GLY A 27 2.11 -2.81 -17.25
CA GLY A 27 3.07 -3.02 -16.18
C GLY A 27 2.88 -2.16 -14.92
N LEU A 28 2.10 -1.07 -15.01
CA LEU A 28 1.97 -0.13 -13.89
C LEU A 28 1.29 -0.74 -12.67
N ARG A 29 1.96 -0.62 -11.53
CA ARG A 29 1.45 -0.98 -10.21
C ARG A 29 0.69 0.19 -9.61
N LEU A 30 -0.63 0.03 -9.50
CA LEU A 30 -1.56 1.00 -8.89
C LEU A 30 -1.81 0.74 -7.40
N GLU A 31 -1.03 -0.17 -6.80
CA GLU A 31 -1.04 -0.52 -5.38
C GLU A 31 0.41 -0.56 -4.89
N LEU A 32 0.69 0.05 -3.73
CA LEU A 32 2.00 -0.11 -3.11
C LEU A 32 2.24 -1.58 -2.73
N PRO A 33 3.50 -2.07 -2.75
CA PRO A 33 3.82 -3.42 -2.31
C PRO A 33 3.38 -3.70 -0.86
N SER A 34 3.56 -2.74 0.04
CA SER A 34 3.13 -2.82 1.44
C SER A 34 1.61 -2.94 1.56
N ASP A 35 0.87 -2.16 0.76
CA ASP A 35 -0.59 -2.19 0.70
C ASP A 35 -1.14 -3.53 0.19
N ARG A 36 -0.46 -4.13 -0.79
CA ARG A 36 -0.82 -5.43 -1.32
C ARG A 36 -0.65 -6.53 -0.27
N LEU A 37 0.46 -6.52 0.46
CA LEU A 37 0.69 -7.43 1.58
C LEU A 37 -0.37 -7.23 2.67
N LEU A 38 -0.63 -5.98 3.04
CA LEU A 38 -1.63 -5.62 4.03
C LEU A 38 -3.02 -6.15 3.66
N LYS A 39 -3.45 -6.00 2.40
CA LYS A 39 -4.70 -6.58 1.88
C LYS A 39 -4.74 -8.10 2.03
N PHE A 40 -3.69 -8.80 1.61
CA PHE A 40 -3.66 -10.26 1.69
C PHE A 40 -3.69 -10.76 3.13
N VAL A 41 -2.97 -10.12 4.04
CA VAL A 41 -2.93 -10.55 5.44
C VAL A 41 -4.24 -10.18 6.16
N THR A 42 -4.73 -8.94 6.00
CA THR A 42 -5.95 -8.49 6.69
C THR A 42 -7.19 -9.26 6.25
N VAL A 43 -7.36 -9.52 4.95
CA VAL A 43 -8.54 -10.21 4.40
C VAL A 43 -8.34 -11.72 4.33
N GLY A 44 -7.16 -12.17 3.92
CA GLY A 44 -6.88 -13.60 3.69
C GLY A 44 -6.74 -14.41 4.98
N LEU A 45 -6.15 -13.84 6.04
CA LEU A 45 -5.96 -14.56 7.30
C LEU A 45 -7.31 -14.96 7.95
N PRO A 46 -8.28 -14.05 8.17
CA PRO A 46 -9.58 -14.44 8.71
C PRO A 46 -10.31 -15.46 7.83
N LEU A 47 -10.30 -15.29 6.50
CA LEU A 47 -10.96 -16.22 5.58
C LEU A 47 -10.36 -17.63 5.65
N CYS A 48 -9.01 -17.71 5.71
CA CYS A 48 -8.30 -18.98 5.85
C CYS A 48 -8.65 -19.67 7.18
N LEU A 49 -8.63 -18.92 8.29
CA LEU A 49 -8.93 -19.46 9.62
C LEU A 49 -10.40 -19.86 9.77
N VAL A 50 -11.33 -19.09 9.20
CA VAL A 50 -12.76 -19.45 9.14
C VAL A 50 -12.97 -20.73 8.33
N SER A 51 -12.29 -20.86 7.18
CA SER A 51 -12.35 -22.09 6.36
C SER A 51 -11.84 -23.31 7.13
N LEU A 52 -10.76 -23.14 7.90
CA LEU A 52 -10.21 -24.19 8.75
C LEU A 52 -11.16 -24.56 9.91
N ALA A 53 -11.80 -23.56 10.52
CA ALA A 53 -12.79 -23.77 11.57
C ALA A 53 -13.99 -24.56 11.05
N PHE A 54 -14.53 -24.21 9.88
CA PHE A 54 -15.62 -24.95 9.24
C PHE A 54 -15.20 -26.37 8.85
N ALA A 55 -14.00 -26.55 8.28
CA ALA A 55 -13.50 -27.89 7.96
C ALA A 55 -13.45 -28.81 9.19
N ARG A 56 -13.12 -28.26 10.36
CA ARG A 56 -13.14 -29.00 11.64
C ARG A 56 -14.54 -29.25 12.15
N GLU A 57 -15.45 -28.28 12.02
CA GLU A 57 -16.86 -28.45 12.36
C GLU A 57 -17.48 -29.64 11.60
N PHE A 58 -17.25 -29.73 10.28
CA PHE A 58 -17.74 -30.86 9.49
C PHE A 58 -17.05 -32.20 9.82
N SER A 59 -15.80 -32.17 10.27
CA SER A 59 -15.03 -33.40 10.54
C SER A 59 -15.21 -33.96 11.95
N ALA A 60 -15.42 -33.13 12.97
CA ALA A 60 -15.43 -33.54 14.38
C ALA A 60 -16.84 -33.84 14.93
N GLY A 61 -17.90 -33.52 14.17
CA GLY A 61 -19.27 -33.84 14.55
C GLY A 61 -19.83 -32.89 15.61
N SER A 62 -19.73 -33.23 16.90
CA SER A 62 -20.36 -32.44 17.97
C SER A 62 -19.46 -31.30 18.48
N GLN A 63 -20.03 -30.10 18.55
CA GLN A 63 -19.33 -28.88 19.01
C GLN A 63 -19.32 -28.74 20.55
N ILE A 64 -20.23 -29.47 21.17
CA ILE A 64 -20.52 -29.48 22.60
C ILE A 64 -20.54 -30.92 23.11
N SER A 65 -20.18 -31.08 24.37
CA SER A 65 -20.38 -32.33 25.12
C SER A 65 -21.02 -31.98 26.46
N CYS A 66 -22.27 -32.37 26.66
CA CYS A 66 -22.98 -32.25 27.93
C CYS A 66 -22.89 -33.55 28.73
N PHE A 67 -22.58 -33.42 30.02
CA PHE A 67 -22.52 -34.56 30.93
C PHE A 67 -23.93 -34.89 31.44
N SER A 68 -24.71 -35.57 30.60
CA SER A 68 -26.06 -36.01 30.95
C SER A 68 -26.04 -37.11 32.04
N PRO A 69 -27.07 -37.18 32.91
CA PRO A 69 -27.18 -38.25 33.92
C PRO A 69 -27.18 -39.65 33.30
N THR A 70 -26.72 -40.65 34.06
CA THR A 70 -26.70 -42.07 33.64
C THR A 70 -28.08 -42.65 33.31
N ASN A 71 -29.15 -42.00 33.79
CA ASN A 71 -30.53 -42.39 33.52
C ASN A 71 -31.01 -42.00 32.12
N PHE A 72 -30.23 -41.22 31.36
CA PHE A 72 -30.62 -40.78 30.02
C PHE A 72 -30.26 -41.83 28.97
N THR A 73 -31.19 -42.08 28.05
CA THR A 73 -30.91 -42.85 26.83
C THR A 73 -30.01 -42.06 25.89
N GLY A 74 -29.32 -42.73 24.97
CA GLY A 74 -28.44 -42.06 23.99
C GLY A 74 -29.14 -41.02 23.11
N LYS A 75 -30.46 -41.13 22.90
CA LYS A 75 -31.25 -40.09 22.21
C LYS A 75 -31.54 -38.88 23.10
N GLN A 76 -31.74 -39.10 24.40
CA GLN A 76 -31.97 -38.03 25.37
C GLN A 76 -30.68 -37.23 25.65
N SER A 77 -29.51 -37.89 25.66
CA SER A 77 -28.23 -37.18 25.76
C SER A 77 -27.96 -36.33 24.52
N ALA A 78 -28.22 -36.87 23.31
CA ALA A 78 -28.11 -36.09 22.06
C ALA A 78 -29.09 -34.91 22.00
N TYR A 79 -30.30 -35.06 22.57
CA TYR A 79 -31.23 -33.95 22.74
C TYR A 79 -30.67 -32.88 23.70
N ALA A 80 -30.06 -33.27 24.81
CA ALA A 80 -29.46 -32.33 25.75
C ALA A 80 -28.31 -31.54 25.09
N ASP A 81 -27.43 -32.21 24.34
CA ASP A 81 -26.35 -31.57 23.58
C ASP A 81 -26.89 -30.53 22.58
N THR A 82 -27.88 -30.92 21.78
CA THR A 82 -28.47 -30.04 20.76
C THR A 82 -29.27 -28.88 21.35
N ALA A 83 -30.05 -29.12 22.40
CA ALA A 83 -30.80 -28.08 23.10
C ALA A 83 -29.88 -27.07 23.80
N CYS A 84 -28.80 -27.54 24.44
CA CYS A 84 -27.83 -26.69 25.09
C CYS A 84 -26.94 -25.92 24.10
N TRP A 85 -26.65 -26.50 22.93
CA TRP A 85 -26.01 -25.78 21.84
C TRP A 85 -26.91 -24.70 21.22
N ASP A 86 -28.22 -24.93 21.16
CA ASP A 86 -29.12 -23.93 20.62
C ASP A 86 -29.30 -22.74 21.59
N SER A 87 -29.46 -23.04 22.88
CA SER A 87 -29.63 -22.01 23.91
C SER A 87 -28.33 -21.25 24.23
N LEU A 88 -27.19 -21.93 24.44
CA LEU A 88 -25.88 -21.32 24.74
C LEU A 88 -25.93 -20.24 25.85
N ILE A 89 -26.73 -20.49 26.88
CA ILE A 89 -26.83 -19.64 28.08
C ILE A 89 -26.14 -20.37 29.23
N HIS A 90 -25.17 -19.69 29.84
CA HIS A 90 -24.58 -20.11 31.11
C HIS A 90 -25.48 -19.67 32.25
N HIS A 91 -26.03 -20.63 32.98
CA HIS A 91 -26.73 -20.40 34.25
C HIS A 91 -25.79 -20.68 35.41
N GLY A 92 -25.28 -19.62 36.05
CA GLY A 92 -24.35 -19.71 37.18
C GLY A 92 -24.84 -18.95 38.40
N PHE A 93 -24.05 -18.99 39.46
CA PHE A 93 -24.22 -18.15 40.65
C PHE A 93 -22.99 -17.26 40.82
N ASP A 94 -23.18 -15.97 41.09
CA ASP A 94 -22.08 -15.04 41.35
C ASP A 94 -21.41 -15.30 42.71
N ALA A 95 -20.30 -14.61 42.98
CA ALA A 95 -19.61 -14.67 44.27
C ALA A 95 -20.52 -14.31 45.47
N GLU A 96 -21.58 -13.53 45.25
CA GLU A 96 -22.61 -13.21 46.26
C GLU A 96 -23.84 -14.14 46.22
N GLY A 97 -23.77 -15.28 45.51
CA GLY A 97 -24.84 -16.28 45.44
C GLY A 97 -26.06 -15.89 44.59
N ARG A 98 -25.98 -14.79 43.83
CA ARG A 98 -27.05 -14.35 42.91
C ARG A 98 -27.00 -15.17 41.62
N ALA A 99 -28.15 -15.59 41.12
CA ALA A 99 -28.21 -16.28 39.82
C ALA A 99 -27.81 -15.33 38.70
N VAL A 100 -26.75 -15.65 37.96
CA VAL A 100 -26.25 -14.88 36.82
C VAL A 100 -26.41 -15.70 35.55
N THR A 101 -27.07 -15.11 34.56
CA THR A 101 -27.16 -15.65 33.21
C THR A 101 -26.18 -14.92 32.30
N LYS A 102 -25.22 -15.64 31.72
CA LYS A 102 -24.31 -15.10 30.70
C LYS A 102 -24.60 -15.74 29.35
N SER A 103 -24.75 -14.91 28.31
CA SER A 103 -24.91 -15.40 26.95
C SER A 103 -23.57 -15.75 26.34
N LEU A 104 -23.41 -16.99 25.89
CA LEU A 104 -22.23 -17.49 25.16
C LEU A 104 -22.45 -17.42 23.63
N TRP A 105 -23.52 -16.75 23.19
CA TRP A 105 -23.94 -16.70 21.78
C TRP A 105 -22.84 -16.17 20.85
N ALA A 106 -21.93 -15.33 21.35
CA ALA A 106 -20.82 -14.82 20.56
C ALA A 106 -19.87 -15.93 20.05
N LEU A 107 -19.78 -17.09 20.70
CA LEU A 107 -19.00 -18.24 20.22
C LEU A 107 -19.63 -18.87 18.96
N LYS A 108 -20.96 -18.95 18.91
CA LYS A 108 -21.72 -19.44 17.74
C LYS A 108 -21.59 -18.48 16.55
N VAL A 109 -21.53 -17.18 16.84
CA VAL A 109 -21.42 -16.13 15.82
C VAL A 109 -19.97 -15.85 15.41
N PHE A 110 -18.99 -16.35 16.16
CA PHE A 110 -17.58 -16.03 15.96
C PHE A 110 -17.06 -16.28 14.53
N PRO A 111 -17.33 -17.43 13.87
CA PRO A 111 -16.91 -17.64 12.48
C PRO A 111 -17.57 -16.65 11.51
N TYR A 112 -18.82 -16.29 11.76
CA TYR A 112 -19.59 -15.34 10.95
C TYR A 112 -19.10 -13.91 11.15
N SER A 113 -18.75 -13.51 12.37
CA SER A 113 -18.20 -12.19 12.63
C SER A 113 -16.81 -12.01 12.03
N LEU A 114 -15.96 -13.04 12.02
CA LEU A 114 -14.68 -13.02 11.28
C LEU A 114 -14.88 -12.86 9.76
N LEU A 115 -15.92 -13.48 9.20
CA LEU A 115 -16.28 -13.28 7.79
C LEU A 115 -16.70 -11.83 7.52
N VAL A 116 -17.54 -11.25 8.38
CA VAL A 116 -17.94 -9.83 8.30
C VAL A 116 -16.71 -8.92 8.41
N VAL A 117 -15.79 -9.20 9.32
CA VAL A 117 -14.50 -8.48 9.44
C VAL A 117 -13.73 -8.55 8.12
N ALA A 118 -13.59 -9.73 7.50
CA ALA A 118 -12.89 -9.86 6.22
C ALA A 118 -13.51 -9.00 5.11
N VAL A 119 -14.85 -8.96 5.04
CA VAL A 119 -15.58 -8.11 4.08
C VAL A 119 -15.36 -6.63 4.38
N LEU A 120 -15.48 -6.21 5.64
CA LEU A 120 -15.24 -4.82 6.05
C LEU A 120 -13.80 -4.37 5.73
N MET A 121 -12.81 -5.23 6.00
CA MET A 121 -11.40 -4.99 5.67
C MET A 121 -11.14 -4.85 4.16
N TYR A 122 -12.00 -5.42 3.33
CA TYR A 122 -11.90 -5.31 1.87
C TYR A 122 -12.50 -4.01 1.31
N LEU A 123 -13.38 -3.32 2.05
CA LEU A 123 -14.05 -2.09 1.59
C LEU A 123 -13.08 -0.94 1.26
N PRO A 124 -12.07 -0.60 2.09
CA PRO A 124 -11.12 0.48 1.77
C PRO A 124 -10.34 0.19 0.49
N TYR A 125 -10.08 -1.09 0.20
CA TYR A 125 -9.43 -1.51 -1.03
C TYR A 125 -10.33 -1.30 -2.26
N LEU A 126 -11.61 -1.65 -2.16
CA LEU A 126 -12.57 -1.41 -3.23
C LEU A 126 -12.73 0.09 -3.51
N LEU A 127 -12.79 0.92 -2.45
CA LEU A 127 -12.81 2.37 -2.57
C LEU A 127 -11.62 2.86 -3.39
N TRP A 128 -10.41 2.43 -3.06
CA TRP A 128 -9.20 2.81 -3.81
C TRP A 128 -9.25 2.37 -5.28
N ARG A 129 -9.62 1.10 -5.52
CA ARG A 129 -9.66 0.51 -6.85
C ARG A 129 -10.63 1.22 -7.79
N TYR A 130 -11.78 1.67 -7.30
CA TYR A 130 -12.78 2.31 -8.13
C TYR A 130 -12.65 3.84 -8.17
N ALA A 131 -12.28 4.49 -7.06
CA ALA A 131 -12.27 5.95 -6.99
C ALA A 131 -10.92 6.57 -7.40
N ALA A 132 -9.79 5.94 -7.06
CA ALA A 132 -8.46 6.55 -7.27
C ALA A 132 -7.63 5.85 -8.36
N ALA A 133 -7.69 4.52 -8.46
CA ALA A 133 -6.81 3.78 -9.37
C ALA A 133 -6.91 4.17 -10.85
N PRO A 134 -8.10 4.45 -11.44
CA PRO A 134 -8.19 4.87 -12.84
C PRO A 134 -7.55 6.23 -13.09
N ALA A 135 -7.79 7.21 -12.21
CA ALA A 135 -7.23 8.55 -12.31
C ALA A 135 -5.70 8.53 -12.12
N LEU A 136 -5.23 7.77 -11.14
CA LEU A 136 -3.80 7.58 -10.90
C LEU A 136 -3.12 6.88 -12.09
N HIS A 137 -3.78 5.92 -12.74
CA HIS A 137 -3.22 5.22 -13.88
C HIS A 137 -2.96 6.15 -15.06
N SER A 138 -3.93 7.00 -15.41
CA SER A 138 -3.75 8.00 -16.47
C SER A 138 -2.67 9.02 -16.11
N ASP A 139 -2.66 9.48 -14.86
CA ASP A 139 -1.68 10.46 -14.38
C ASP A 139 -0.25 9.92 -14.44
N LEU A 140 -0.03 8.69 -13.95
CA LEU A 140 1.28 8.04 -13.99
C LEU A 140 1.74 7.78 -15.42
N LEU A 141 0.87 7.27 -16.29
CA LEU A 141 1.23 7.03 -17.69
C LEU A 141 1.70 8.31 -18.38
N PHE A 142 0.95 9.39 -18.20
CA PHE A 142 1.29 10.69 -18.76
C PHE A 142 2.62 11.23 -18.21
N ILE A 143 2.82 11.19 -16.88
CA ILE A 143 4.06 11.69 -16.26
C ILE A 143 5.27 10.89 -16.71
N ILE A 144 5.19 9.55 -16.73
CA ILE A 144 6.30 8.69 -17.14
C ILE A 144 6.64 8.94 -18.62
N ASP A 145 5.64 9.04 -19.49
CA ASP A 145 5.84 9.32 -20.92
C ASP A 145 6.45 10.70 -21.17
N GLU A 146 5.95 11.75 -20.50
CA GLU A 146 6.50 13.09 -20.62
C GLU A 146 7.91 13.22 -20.01
N LEU A 147 8.22 12.48 -18.95
CA LEU A 147 9.58 12.41 -18.40
C LEU A 147 10.58 11.79 -19.37
N ASP A 148 10.24 10.66 -20.00
CA ASP A 148 11.12 10.00 -20.97
C ASP A 148 11.27 10.84 -22.25
N LYS A 149 10.19 11.45 -22.73
CA LYS A 149 10.23 12.39 -23.86
C LYS A 149 11.08 13.62 -23.52
N SER A 150 10.96 14.15 -22.32
CA SER A 150 11.77 15.27 -21.84
C SER A 150 13.25 14.92 -21.85
N TYR A 151 13.61 13.74 -21.33
CA TYR A 151 14.99 13.24 -21.38
C TYR A 151 15.50 13.07 -22.83
N ASN A 152 14.73 12.40 -23.69
CA ASN A 152 15.08 12.20 -25.10
C ASN A 152 15.25 13.53 -25.85
N ARG A 153 14.40 14.53 -25.56
CA ARG A 153 14.50 15.87 -26.15
C ARG A 153 15.76 16.60 -25.67
N SER A 154 16.14 16.47 -24.40
CA SER A 154 17.42 17.00 -23.89
C SER A 154 18.62 16.37 -24.60
N VAL A 155 18.63 15.06 -24.83
CA VAL A 155 19.72 14.39 -25.57
C VAL A 155 19.75 14.83 -27.04
N ARG A 156 18.59 14.93 -27.71
CA ARG A 156 18.50 15.44 -29.11
C ARG A 156 18.94 16.90 -29.21
N LEU A 157 18.65 17.71 -28.20
CA LEU A 157 19.13 19.08 -28.14
C LEU A 157 20.66 19.13 -28.10
N VAL A 158 21.30 18.31 -27.26
CA VAL A 158 22.77 18.20 -27.22
C VAL A 158 23.33 17.74 -28.56
N GLN A 159 22.68 16.77 -29.23
CA GLN A 159 23.05 16.34 -30.57
C GLN A 159 22.95 17.49 -31.59
N HIS A 160 21.88 18.28 -31.54
CA HIS A 160 21.69 19.43 -32.43
C HIS A 160 22.71 20.53 -32.16
N MET A 161 22.95 20.88 -30.90
CA MET A 161 23.95 21.86 -30.49
C MET A 161 25.33 21.47 -31.03
N ARG A 162 25.70 20.20 -30.87
CA ARG A 162 26.97 19.69 -31.40
C ARG A 162 27.07 19.83 -32.92
N LYS A 163 25.99 19.55 -33.66
CA LYS A 163 25.94 19.71 -35.12
C LYS A 163 26.04 21.17 -35.55
N VAL A 164 25.38 22.08 -34.83
CA VAL A 164 25.43 23.53 -35.12
C VAL A 164 26.81 24.10 -34.83
N GLN A 165 27.43 23.75 -33.70
CA GLN A 165 28.80 24.16 -33.38
C GLN A 165 29.81 23.69 -34.44
N GLN A 166 29.57 22.54 -35.06
CA GLN A 166 30.41 22.04 -36.16
C GLN A 166 30.20 22.79 -37.48
N ALA A 167 29.00 23.31 -37.71
CA ALA A 167 28.66 24.04 -38.93
C ALA A 167 28.99 25.55 -38.83
N SER A 168 29.11 26.09 -37.62
CA SER A 168 29.41 27.51 -37.39
C SER A 168 30.87 27.84 -37.66
N ALA A 169 31.11 28.86 -38.49
CA ALA A 169 32.44 29.43 -38.74
C ALA A 169 32.97 30.28 -37.57
N GLU A 170 32.09 30.72 -36.66
CA GLU A 170 32.40 31.55 -35.49
C GLU A 170 31.90 30.88 -34.20
N PRO A 171 32.75 30.12 -33.48
CA PRO A 171 32.32 29.37 -32.30
C PRO A 171 31.92 30.24 -31.11
N GLU A 172 32.44 31.47 -30.99
CA GLU A 172 32.14 32.35 -29.84
C GLU A 172 30.71 32.92 -29.86
N ARG A 173 30.18 33.27 -31.04
CA ARG A 173 28.79 33.75 -31.15
C ARG A 173 27.77 32.66 -30.84
N PHE A 174 28.09 31.42 -31.19
CA PHE A 174 27.26 30.26 -30.83
C PHE A 174 27.15 30.08 -29.31
N TRP A 175 28.26 30.23 -28.59
CA TRP A 175 28.26 30.16 -27.13
C TRP A 175 27.46 31.29 -26.48
N GLU A 176 27.51 32.51 -27.04
CA GLU A 176 26.71 33.64 -26.54
C GLU A 176 25.20 33.46 -26.80
N GLU A 177 24.83 32.93 -27.96
CA GLU A 177 23.43 32.56 -28.25
C GLU A 177 22.95 31.40 -27.37
N TYR A 178 23.84 30.43 -27.09
CA TYR A 178 23.57 29.32 -26.20
C TYR A 178 23.36 29.78 -24.74
N GLU A 179 24.25 30.62 -24.21
CA GLU A 179 24.09 31.21 -22.89
C GLU A 179 22.81 32.05 -22.80
N ARG A 180 22.49 32.82 -23.85
CA ARG A 180 21.21 33.55 -23.93
C ARG A 180 20.03 32.59 -23.93
N ALA A 181 20.09 31.50 -24.67
CA ALA A 181 19.02 30.50 -24.71
C ALA A 181 18.83 29.78 -23.37
N ARG A 182 19.92 29.56 -22.63
CA ARG A 182 19.94 29.06 -21.25
C ARG A 182 19.32 30.07 -20.28
N GLN A 183 19.67 31.36 -20.39
CA GLN A 183 19.12 32.43 -19.55
C GLN A 183 17.63 32.70 -19.82
N GLU A 184 17.21 32.69 -21.08
CA GLU A 184 15.82 32.88 -21.51
C GLU A 184 14.97 31.61 -21.41
N ARG A 185 15.55 30.49 -20.93
CA ARG A 185 14.83 29.26 -20.60
C ARG A 185 14.06 28.62 -21.76
N TYR A 186 14.51 28.80 -23.00
CA TYR A 186 13.87 28.15 -24.17
C TYR A 186 13.86 26.61 -24.09
N PHE A 187 14.67 26.03 -23.21
CA PHE A 187 14.76 24.59 -22.99
C PHE A 187 13.82 24.05 -21.90
N GLU A 188 13.07 24.91 -21.22
CA GLU A 188 12.09 24.47 -20.23
C GLU A 188 10.94 23.69 -20.89
N PHE A 189 10.41 22.72 -20.17
CA PHE A 189 9.38 21.80 -20.65
C PHE A 189 8.01 22.27 -20.14
N PRO A 190 7.30 23.16 -20.86
CA PRO A 190 6.17 23.91 -20.30
C PRO A 190 4.98 23.01 -19.95
N LEU A 191 4.86 21.84 -20.59
CA LEU A 191 3.70 20.97 -20.43
C LEU A 191 3.78 20.14 -19.14
N LEU A 192 4.93 19.51 -18.87
CA LEU A 192 5.15 18.73 -17.65
C LEU A 192 5.15 19.62 -16.41
N GLU A 193 5.81 20.78 -16.47
CA GLU A 193 5.85 21.72 -15.34
C GLU A 193 4.46 22.27 -14.99
N ARG A 194 3.69 22.72 -15.99
CA ARG A 194 2.31 23.18 -15.79
C ARG A 194 1.40 22.07 -15.26
N TYR A 195 1.64 20.83 -15.68
CA TYR A 195 0.88 19.70 -15.18
C TYR A 195 1.16 19.41 -13.70
N LEU A 196 2.43 19.35 -13.30
CA LEU A 196 2.84 19.07 -11.92
C LEU A 196 2.40 20.21 -10.98
N THR A 197 2.50 21.47 -11.41
CA THR A 197 1.98 22.62 -10.65
C THR A 197 0.45 22.57 -10.50
N CYS A 198 -0.29 22.15 -11.53
CA CYS A 198 -1.73 21.93 -11.40
C CYS A 198 -2.03 20.84 -10.36
N LYS A 199 -1.35 19.68 -10.41
CA LYS A 199 -1.51 18.58 -9.45
C LYS A 199 -1.02 18.90 -8.04
N GLN A 200 -0.18 19.93 -7.88
CA GLN A 200 0.20 20.43 -6.56
C GLN A 200 -0.97 21.13 -5.85
N HIS A 201 -1.89 21.76 -6.60
CA HIS A 201 -3.06 22.46 -6.04
C HIS A 201 -4.30 21.58 -5.89
N THR A 202 -4.32 20.38 -6.47
CA THR A 202 -5.43 19.43 -6.30
C THR A 202 -5.20 18.53 -5.08
N HIS A 203 -6.29 18.19 -4.38
CA HIS A 203 -6.27 17.38 -3.15
C HIS A 203 -7.23 16.18 -3.20
N THR A 204 -7.75 15.83 -4.37
CA THR A 204 -8.78 14.78 -4.49
C THR A 204 -8.20 13.39 -4.26
N LEU A 205 -7.02 13.13 -4.83
CA LEU A 205 -6.32 11.85 -4.71
C LEU A 205 -5.80 11.64 -3.28
N VAL A 206 -5.24 12.68 -2.66
CA VAL A 206 -4.83 12.67 -1.25
C VAL A 206 -6.00 12.38 -0.34
N PHE A 207 -7.14 13.04 -0.56
CA PHE A 207 -8.33 12.83 0.25
C PHE A 207 -8.78 11.35 0.22
N ILE A 208 -8.86 10.74 -0.98
CA ILE A 208 -9.23 9.33 -1.12
C ILE A 208 -8.19 8.41 -0.46
N TYR A 209 -6.89 8.72 -0.59
CA TYR A 209 -5.83 7.95 0.07
C TYR A 209 -5.91 8.03 1.60
N ILE A 210 -6.10 9.22 2.17
CA ILE A 210 -6.25 9.41 3.62
C ILE A 210 -7.51 8.70 4.11
N LEU A 211 -8.64 8.86 3.41
CA LEU A 211 -9.89 8.19 3.75
C LEU A 211 -9.73 6.67 3.77
N ARG A 212 -9.07 6.09 2.76
CA ARG A 212 -8.75 4.66 2.72
C ARG A 212 -7.97 4.22 3.95
N ASN A 213 -6.89 4.92 4.31
CA ASN A 213 -6.04 4.55 5.45
C ASN A 213 -6.77 4.74 6.79
N LEU A 214 -7.56 5.80 6.93
CA LEU A 214 -8.39 6.07 8.10
C LEU A 214 -9.42 4.94 8.30
N LEU A 215 -10.13 4.55 7.23
CA LEU A 215 -11.10 3.45 7.28
C LEU A 215 -10.42 2.13 7.68
N LEU A 216 -9.22 1.86 7.15
CA LEU A 216 -8.47 0.66 7.49
C LEU A 216 -8.04 0.64 8.96
N LEU A 217 -7.52 1.77 9.47
CA LEU A 217 -7.17 1.91 10.89
C LEU A 217 -8.41 1.76 11.79
N LEU A 218 -9.53 2.35 11.40
CA LEU A 218 -10.80 2.24 12.12
C LEU A 218 -11.26 0.78 12.22
N PHE A 219 -11.26 0.04 11.10
CA PHE A 219 -11.66 -1.37 11.09
C PHE A 219 -10.68 -2.26 11.86
N LEU A 220 -9.37 -1.99 11.79
CA LEU A 220 -8.36 -2.68 12.62
C LEU A 220 -8.61 -2.45 14.11
N ALA A 221 -8.77 -1.19 14.52
CA ALA A 221 -9.05 -0.85 15.91
C ALA A 221 -10.35 -1.48 16.41
N ALA A 222 -11.44 -1.38 15.64
CA ALA A 222 -12.72 -1.98 15.97
C ALA A 222 -12.63 -3.51 16.12
N THR A 223 -11.89 -4.18 15.23
CA THR A 223 -11.70 -5.62 15.32
C THR A 223 -10.86 -6.01 16.53
N CYS A 224 -9.75 -5.30 16.79
CA CYS A 224 -8.93 -5.55 17.97
C CYS A 224 -9.74 -5.37 19.26
N LEU A 225 -10.53 -4.30 19.38
CA LEU A 225 -11.41 -4.08 20.52
C LEU A 225 -12.46 -5.19 20.67
N TYR A 226 -13.06 -5.63 19.56
CA TYR A 226 -14.00 -6.75 19.55
C TYR A 226 -13.35 -8.06 20.05
N LEU A 227 -12.17 -8.41 19.53
CA LEU A 227 -11.45 -9.62 19.96
C LEU A 227 -11.02 -9.55 21.43
N VAL A 228 -10.58 -8.40 21.91
CA VAL A 228 -10.27 -8.18 23.34
C VAL A 228 -11.53 -8.34 24.19
N PHE A 229 -12.65 -7.77 23.77
CA PHE A 229 -13.93 -7.93 24.46
C PHE A 229 -14.35 -9.39 24.57
N LEU A 230 -14.22 -10.17 23.48
CA LEU A 230 -14.47 -11.61 23.52
C LEU A 230 -13.50 -12.34 24.47
N HIS A 231 -12.23 -11.96 24.47
CA HIS A 231 -11.21 -12.59 25.32
C HIS A 231 -11.48 -12.39 26.80
N LEU A 232 -11.86 -11.18 27.21
CA LEU A 232 -12.14 -10.87 28.60
C LEU A 232 -13.43 -11.50 29.11
N ASN A 233 -14.48 -11.59 28.28
CA ASN A 233 -15.81 -12.02 28.74
C ASN A 233 -16.08 -13.52 28.58
N ILE A 234 -15.49 -14.16 27.55
CA ILE A 234 -15.97 -15.45 27.05
C ILE A 234 -14.85 -16.50 27.04
N PHE A 235 -13.64 -16.13 26.63
CA PHE A 235 -12.55 -17.10 26.44
C PHE A 235 -11.91 -17.66 27.74
N PHE A 236 -12.46 -17.33 28.91
CA PHE A 236 -12.09 -17.95 30.20
C PHE A 236 -13.17 -18.90 30.77
N GLN A 237 -14.31 -19.07 30.10
CA GLN A 237 -15.40 -19.96 30.54
C GLN A 237 -15.64 -21.07 29.51
N ASP A 238 -14.83 -22.13 29.53
CA ASP A 238 -14.98 -23.30 28.65
C ASP A 238 -16.10 -24.26 29.12
N GLU A 239 -16.46 -24.17 30.39
CA GLU A 239 -17.51 -24.95 31.04
C GLU A 239 -18.72 -24.08 31.36
N PHE A 240 -19.91 -24.58 31.03
CA PHE A 240 -21.15 -23.88 31.34
C PHE A 240 -22.27 -24.81 31.76
N SER A 241 -23.10 -24.30 32.66
CA SER A 241 -24.27 -25.02 33.16
C SER A 241 -25.49 -24.61 32.35
N CYS A 242 -26.07 -25.57 31.63
CA CYS A 242 -27.24 -25.40 30.80
C CYS A 242 -28.49 -25.93 31.50
N SER A 243 -29.65 -25.32 31.28
CA SER A 243 -30.93 -25.86 31.73
C SER A 243 -31.81 -26.24 30.54
N ILE A 244 -32.18 -27.51 30.44
CA ILE A 244 -33.13 -28.02 29.43
C ILE A 244 -34.58 -28.00 29.92
N LYS A 245 -34.84 -27.52 31.15
CA LYS A 245 -36.19 -27.42 31.75
C LYS A 245 -36.92 -26.20 31.21
N THR A 246 -37.32 -26.27 29.95
CA THR A 246 -38.14 -25.25 29.28
C THR A 246 -39.47 -25.85 28.85
N GLY A 247 -40.55 -25.06 28.92
CA GLY A 247 -41.89 -25.48 28.53
C GLY A 247 -42.40 -26.71 29.28
N LEU A 248 -42.82 -27.75 28.54
CA LEU A 248 -43.41 -28.98 29.09
C LEU A 248 -42.44 -29.78 29.99
N LEU A 249 -41.12 -29.58 29.85
CA LEU A 249 -40.09 -30.27 30.64
C LEU A 249 -39.84 -29.62 32.01
N GLN A 250 -40.51 -28.50 32.34
CA GLN A 250 -40.36 -27.84 33.65
C GLN A 250 -40.88 -28.69 34.81
N VAL A 251 -41.94 -29.47 34.58
CA VAL A 251 -42.64 -30.25 35.61
C VAL A 251 -42.00 -31.62 35.82
N GLU A 252 -41.12 -32.05 34.90
CA GLU A 252 -40.51 -33.38 34.95
C GLU A 252 -39.46 -33.47 36.07
N ALA A 253 -39.71 -34.33 37.05
CA ALA A 253 -38.83 -34.53 38.21
C ALA A 253 -37.57 -35.35 37.87
N GLY A 254 -37.61 -36.16 36.81
CA GLY A 254 -36.49 -37.02 36.38
C GLY A 254 -35.32 -36.29 35.71
N ILE A 255 -35.45 -34.98 35.44
CA ILE A 255 -34.44 -34.16 34.78
C ILE A 255 -33.75 -33.26 35.80
N PRO A 256 -32.41 -33.18 35.84
CA PRO A 256 -31.70 -32.25 36.73
C PRO A 256 -31.95 -30.79 36.31
N PRO A 257 -31.93 -29.84 37.25
CA PRO A 257 -32.17 -28.42 36.94
C PRO A 257 -31.06 -27.80 36.07
N LEU A 258 -29.82 -28.28 36.22
CA LEU A 258 -28.63 -27.81 35.51
C LEU A 258 -27.81 -29.01 35.04
N ILE A 259 -27.36 -28.97 33.79
CA ILE A 259 -26.49 -29.97 33.17
C ILE A 259 -25.17 -29.26 32.81
N PRO A 260 -24.02 -29.72 33.33
CA PRO A 260 -22.73 -29.16 32.95
C PRO A 260 -22.36 -29.60 31.54
N CYS A 261 -21.98 -28.64 30.72
CA CYS A 261 -21.57 -28.83 29.33
C CYS A 261 -20.22 -28.18 29.10
N LYS A 262 -19.43 -28.78 28.20
CA LYS A 262 -18.11 -28.29 27.79
C LYS A 262 -18.09 -28.05 26.29
N LEU A 263 -17.57 -26.90 25.85
CA LEU A 263 -17.32 -26.66 24.42
C LEU A 263 -16.00 -27.32 23.99
N VAL A 264 -16.09 -28.30 23.09
CA VAL A 264 -14.91 -29.05 22.61
C VAL A 264 -14.07 -28.19 21.65
N ILE A 265 -14.70 -27.27 20.93
CA ILE A 265 -14.06 -26.43 19.90
C ILE A 265 -13.50 -25.11 20.49
N PHE A 266 -13.72 -24.86 21.78
CA PHE A 266 -13.38 -23.60 22.44
C PHE A 266 -11.90 -23.19 22.27
N SER A 267 -10.97 -24.11 22.50
CA SER A 267 -9.52 -23.85 22.38
C SER A 267 -9.12 -23.46 20.95
N ILE A 268 -9.80 -23.98 19.94
CA ILE A 268 -9.54 -23.63 18.53
C ILE A 268 -9.96 -22.19 18.28
N PHE A 269 -11.15 -21.78 18.72
CA PHE A 269 -11.60 -20.40 18.60
C PHE A 269 -10.70 -19.43 19.37
N GLN A 270 -10.19 -19.83 20.53
CA GLN A 270 -9.22 -19.04 21.29
C GLN A 270 -7.91 -18.84 20.53
N ILE A 271 -7.34 -19.91 19.94
CA ILE A 271 -6.11 -19.84 19.14
C ILE A 271 -6.33 -18.97 17.88
N ILE A 272 -7.46 -19.16 17.19
CA ILE A 272 -7.85 -18.35 16.03
C ILE A 272 -7.95 -16.88 16.43
N SER A 273 -8.70 -16.57 17.49
CA SER A 273 -8.87 -15.19 17.99
C SER A 273 -7.54 -14.54 18.37
N LEU A 274 -6.68 -15.26 19.09
CA LEU A 274 -5.37 -14.76 19.51
C LEU A 274 -4.43 -14.53 18.32
N SER A 275 -4.41 -15.45 17.35
CA SER A 275 -3.58 -15.33 16.15
C SER A 275 -4.01 -14.14 15.28
N VAL A 276 -5.31 -13.96 15.05
CA VAL A 276 -5.85 -12.79 14.30
C VAL A 276 -5.53 -11.50 15.06
N GLY A 277 -5.83 -11.44 16.36
CA GLY A 277 -5.58 -10.27 17.17
C GLY A 277 -4.11 -9.86 17.19
N SER A 278 -3.21 -10.82 17.38
CA SER A 278 -1.75 -10.58 17.37
C SER A 278 -1.27 -10.03 16.02
N VAL A 279 -1.68 -10.65 14.91
CA VAL A 279 -1.30 -10.18 13.58
C VAL A 279 -1.85 -8.78 13.30
N TYR A 280 -3.09 -8.48 13.71
CA TYR A 280 -3.70 -7.17 13.48
C TYR A 280 -3.04 -6.06 14.29
N VAL A 281 -2.64 -6.34 15.54
CA VAL A 281 -1.84 -5.43 16.36
C VAL A 281 -0.49 -5.15 15.69
N LEU A 282 0.18 -6.17 15.16
CA LEU A 282 1.46 -6.03 14.44
C LEU A 282 1.32 -5.24 13.12
N LEU A 283 0.19 -5.34 12.43
CA LEU A 283 -0.07 -4.59 11.19
C LEU A 283 -0.41 -3.12 11.43
N THR A 284 -0.97 -2.78 12.59
CA THR A 284 -1.36 -1.41 12.95
C THR A 284 -0.23 -0.38 12.74
N PRO A 285 1.00 -0.57 13.26
CA PRO A 285 2.10 0.38 13.03
C PRO A 285 2.50 0.48 11.55
N VAL A 286 2.35 -0.58 10.76
CA VAL A 286 2.61 -0.56 9.31
C VAL A 286 1.61 0.34 8.60
N VAL A 287 0.33 0.28 8.96
CA VAL A 287 -0.70 1.15 8.39
C VAL A 287 -0.46 2.61 8.78
N ILE A 288 -0.10 2.86 10.04
CA ILE A 288 0.27 4.21 10.51
C ILE A 288 1.47 4.74 9.74
N TYR A 289 2.51 3.92 9.55
CA TYR A 289 3.68 4.30 8.77
C TYR A 289 3.32 4.66 7.32
N ASN A 290 2.52 3.84 6.63
CA ASN A 290 2.05 4.13 5.27
C ASN A 290 1.21 5.43 5.19
N ALA A 291 0.46 5.77 6.24
CA ALA A 291 -0.27 7.03 6.33
C ALA A 291 0.67 8.22 6.56
N LEU A 292 1.67 8.07 7.44
CA LEU A 292 2.67 9.09 7.76
C LEU A 292 3.67 9.34 6.62
N GLN A 293 3.89 8.38 5.72
CA GLN A 293 4.72 8.59 4.53
C GLN A 293 4.24 9.77 3.67
N LEU A 294 2.94 10.10 3.67
CA LEU A 294 2.43 11.29 3.00
C LEU A 294 2.91 12.61 3.61
N CYS A 295 3.36 12.60 4.86
CA CYS A 295 3.84 13.81 5.52
C CYS A 295 5.32 14.10 5.19
N GLN A 296 5.99 13.21 4.45
CA GLN A 296 7.40 13.35 4.09
C GLN A 296 7.54 13.44 2.57
N TRP A 297 8.24 14.47 2.10
CA TRP A 297 8.67 14.54 0.71
C TRP A 297 9.76 13.52 0.43
N ASP A 298 9.66 12.85 -0.70
CA ASP A 298 10.69 11.91 -1.13
C ASP A 298 11.90 12.62 -1.73
N LYS A 299 12.94 12.79 -0.91
CA LYS A 299 14.18 13.46 -1.30
C LYS A 299 14.99 12.68 -2.34
N GLY A 300 14.87 11.35 -2.38
CA GLY A 300 15.76 10.50 -3.19
C GLY A 300 15.37 10.47 -4.67
N LEU A 301 14.07 10.44 -4.97
CA LEU A 301 13.60 10.53 -6.36
C LEU A 301 13.78 11.96 -6.88
N LEU A 302 13.50 12.97 -6.05
CA LEU A 302 13.58 14.37 -6.43
C LEU A 302 15.01 14.79 -6.79
N SER A 303 16.01 14.38 -6.02
CA SER A 303 17.41 14.77 -6.26
C SER A 303 17.98 14.30 -7.60
N VAL A 304 17.52 13.16 -8.12
CA VAL A 304 17.96 12.65 -9.44
C VAL A 304 17.32 13.45 -10.57
N TYR A 305 16.06 13.86 -10.41
CA TYR A 305 15.35 14.65 -11.40
C TYR A 305 15.67 16.14 -11.34
N GLU A 306 16.26 16.66 -10.26
CA GLU A 306 16.80 18.04 -10.20
C GLU A 306 17.83 18.32 -11.29
N MET A 307 18.51 17.31 -11.83
CA MET A 307 19.41 17.50 -12.98
C MET A 307 18.66 17.83 -14.30
N LEU A 308 17.34 17.63 -14.35
CA LEU A 308 16.52 18.13 -15.45
C LEU A 308 16.17 19.60 -15.20
N PRO A 309 16.42 20.50 -16.16
CA PRO A 309 16.20 21.94 -15.97
C PRO A 309 14.74 22.31 -15.62
N ALA A 310 13.74 21.51 -16.02
CA ALA A 310 12.33 21.75 -15.65
C ALA A 310 11.95 21.34 -14.22
N PHE A 311 12.75 20.48 -13.55
CA PHE A 311 12.44 20.00 -12.20
C PHE A 311 13.06 20.85 -11.09
N ASP A 312 14.13 21.59 -11.38
CA ASP A 312 14.80 22.48 -10.42
C ASP A 312 13.86 23.58 -9.85
N LEU A 313 13.01 24.15 -10.72
CA LEU A 313 11.99 25.14 -10.31
C LEU A 313 10.87 24.53 -9.47
N LEU A 314 10.51 23.28 -9.79
CA LEU A 314 9.51 22.53 -9.07
C LEU A 314 10.02 22.15 -7.68
N SER A 315 11.28 21.72 -7.56
CA SER A 315 11.92 21.45 -6.25
C SER A 315 11.85 22.68 -5.34
N ARG A 316 12.20 23.87 -5.85
CA ARG A 316 12.15 25.13 -5.06
C ARG A 316 10.72 25.50 -4.61
N ARG A 317 9.68 25.15 -5.38
CA ARG A 317 8.27 25.42 -5.04
C ARG A 317 7.61 24.29 -4.24
N MET A 318 8.17 23.08 -4.27
CA MET A 318 7.74 21.89 -3.51
C MET A 318 8.01 21.99 -2.00
N LEU A 319 8.77 22.98 -1.51
CA LEU A 319 8.98 23.23 -0.06
C LEU A 319 7.71 23.62 0.73
N SER A 320 6.53 23.61 0.10
CA SER A 320 5.24 23.82 0.77
C SER A 320 4.71 22.54 1.43
N CYS A 321 3.50 22.61 2.02
CA CYS A 321 2.82 21.49 2.66
C CYS A 321 2.87 20.21 1.79
N PRO A 322 3.19 19.02 2.36
CA PRO A 322 3.33 17.77 1.61
C PRO A 322 2.02 17.06 1.27
N LEU A 323 0.87 17.56 1.75
CA LEU A 323 -0.44 16.90 1.62
C LEU A 323 -1.15 17.24 0.30
N ASN A 324 -0.52 16.90 -0.83
CA ASN A 324 -0.95 17.30 -2.18
C ASN A 324 -1.06 16.07 -3.10
N ASP A 325 -1.92 16.10 -4.12
CA ASP A 325 -2.07 14.97 -5.06
C ASP A 325 -0.73 14.61 -5.71
N LEU A 326 0.10 15.62 -5.96
CA LEU A 326 1.48 15.45 -6.43
C LEU A 326 2.32 14.52 -5.53
N ASN A 327 2.22 14.63 -4.20
CA ASN A 327 3.03 13.80 -3.31
C ASN A 327 2.60 12.32 -3.36
N VAL A 328 1.30 12.06 -3.49
CA VAL A 328 0.79 10.70 -3.73
C VAL A 328 1.31 10.18 -5.05
N ILE A 329 1.22 10.97 -6.12
CA ILE A 329 1.73 10.57 -7.44
C ILE A 329 3.23 10.26 -7.39
N LEU A 330 4.04 11.07 -6.70
CA LEU A 330 5.48 10.82 -6.52
C LEU A 330 5.76 9.51 -5.76
N LEU A 331 4.99 9.21 -4.72
CA LEU A 331 5.10 7.95 -3.98
C LEU A 331 4.83 6.74 -4.90
N PHE A 332 3.80 6.82 -5.74
CA PHE A 332 3.49 5.77 -6.72
C PHE A 332 4.49 5.73 -7.87
N LEU A 333 5.06 6.86 -8.27
CA LEU A 333 6.11 6.94 -9.28
C LEU A 333 7.37 6.21 -8.80
N ARG A 334 7.76 6.39 -7.52
CA ARG A 334 8.84 5.61 -6.89
C ARG A 334 8.55 4.11 -6.84
N ALA A 335 7.32 3.72 -6.53
CA ALA A 335 6.95 2.31 -6.54
C ALA A 335 7.04 1.68 -7.94
N ASN A 336 7.00 2.50 -9.00
CA ASN A 336 7.08 2.11 -10.41
C ASN A 336 8.40 2.55 -11.08
N ILE A 337 9.46 2.75 -10.30
CA ILE A 337 10.75 3.24 -10.82
C ILE A 337 11.38 2.32 -11.87
N SER A 338 11.03 1.03 -11.88
CA SER A 338 11.48 0.06 -12.88
C SER A 338 10.95 0.34 -14.28
N GLU A 339 9.80 1.02 -14.40
CA GLU A 339 9.19 1.39 -15.68
C GLU A 339 9.76 2.71 -16.24
N LEU A 340 10.47 3.47 -15.39
CA LEU A 340 11.14 4.72 -15.75
C LEU A 340 12.55 4.45 -16.29
N THR A 341 12.66 4.31 -17.61
CA THR A 341 13.95 4.13 -18.28
C THR A 341 14.82 5.39 -18.23
N SER A 342 14.22 6.58 -18.25
CA SER A 342 14.96 7.84 -18.02
C SER A 342 15.61 7.88 -16.65
N PHE A 343 14.95 7.39 -15.60
CA PHE A 343 15.48 7.41 -14.25
C PHE A 343 16.77 6.60 -14.12
N SER A 344 16.82 5.38 -14.68
CA SER A 344 18.01 4.53 -14.58
C SER A 344 19.23 5.16 -15.25
N ARG A 345 19.03 5.81 -16.41
CA ARG A 345 20.08 6.55 -17.13
C ARG A 345 20.50 7.81 -16.38
N LEU A 346 19.56 8.58 -15.86
CA LEU A 346 19.85 9.78 -15.06
C LEU A 346 20.58 9.47 -13.77
N ASN A 347 20.24 8.38 -13.10
CA ASN A 347 20.93 7.93 -11.89
C ASN A 347 22.37 7.47 -12.19
N ALA A 348 22.61 6.83 -13.35
CA ALA A 348 23.96 6.56 -13.81
C ALA A 348 24.74 7.85 -14.09
N VAL A 349 24.09 8.86 -14.68
CA VAL A 349 24.69 10.16 -14.92
C VAL A 349 24.98 10.91 -13.60
N SER A 350 24.09 10.87 -12.60
CA SER A 350 24.29 11.55 -11.32
C SER A 350 25.45 10.95 -10.53
N THR A 351 25.54 9.62 -10.52
CA THR A 351 26.66 8.91 -9.86
C THR A 351 28.00 9.18 -10.56
N LEU A 352 28.02 9.27 -11.90
CA LEU A 352 29.22 9.67 -12.64
C LEU A 352 29.59 11.15 -12.39
N ARG A 353 28.60 12.04 -12.30
CA ARG A 353 28.82 13.45 -11.91
C ARG A 353 29.48 13.54 -10.55
N GLU A 354 28.99 12.79 -9.55
CA GLU A 354 29.58 12.77 -8.20
C GLU A 354 31.02 12.25 -8.17
N ALA A 355 31.38 11.32 -9.07
CA ALA A 355 32.73 10.78 -9.20
C ALA A 355 33.70 11.71 -9.96
N THR A 356 33.18 12.70 -10.70
CA THR A 356 34.00 13.62 -11.51
C THR A 356 34.48 14.79 -10.63
N ALA A 357 35.80 15.05 -10.60
CA ALA A 357 36.44 15.94 -9.64
C ALA A 357 36.11 17.45 -9.79
N ASN A 358 35.57 17.89 -10.94
CA ASN A 358 35.18 19.29 -11.19
C ASN A 358 33.68 19.48 -10.94
N LYS A 359 33.32 19.87 -9.72
CA LYS A 359 31.92 20.08 -9.29
C LYS A 359 31.31 21.42 -9.70
N GLU A 360 32.12 22.39 -10.11
CA GLU A 360 31.70 23.81 -10.10
C GLU A 360 30.90 24.29 -11.33
N ASP A 361 30.82 23.51 -12.42
CA ASP A 361 30.17 23.95 -13.69
C ASP A 361 29.15 22.96 -14.28
N ILE A 362 28.83 21.86 -13.59
CA ILE A 362 27.95 20.80 -14.12
C ILE A 362 26.69 20.73 -13.27
N ASP A 363 25.64 21.46 -13.63
CA ASP A 363 24.37 21.45 -12.89
C ASP A 363 23.26 20.67 -13.60
N THR A 364 23.27 20.63 -14.94
CA THR A 364 22.21 19.98 -15.72
C THR A 364 22.70 18.74 -16.47
N VAL A 365 21.77 17.84 -16.81
CA VAL A 365 22.05 16.70 -17.71
C VAL A 365 22.61 17.19 -19.05
N ILE A 366 22.15 18.35 -19.52
CA ILE A 366 22.65 18.97 -20.75
C ILE A 366 24.14 19.28 -20.57
N ASP A 367 24.55 19.93 -19.47
CA ASP A 367 25.95 20.26 -19.19
C ASP A 367 26.86 19.03 -19.14
N PHE A 368 26.41 17.97 -18.46
CA PHE A 368 27.17 16.72 -18.37
C PHE A 368 27.27 16.02 -19.72
N MET A 369 26.17 15.99 -20.49
CA MET A 369 26.15 15.37 -21.82
C MET A 369 26.94 16.20 -22.85
N THR A 370 27.01 17.53 -22.71
CA THR A 370 27.89 18.39 -23.52
C THR A 370 29.36 18.14 -23.19
N LEU A 371 29.69 17.94 -21.91
CA LEU A 371 31.05 17.59 -21.47
C LEU A 371 31.46 16.21 -22.01
N LEU A 372 30.60 15.19 -21.87
CA LEU A 372 30.85 13.85 -22.44
C LEU A 372 30.94 13.86 -23.96
N ALA A 373 30.22 14.76 -24.61
CA ALA A 373 30.31 14.99 -26.04
C ALA A 373 31.65 15.62 -26.45
N GLY A 374 32.48 16.10 -25.51
CA GLY A 374 33.72 16.81 -25.81
C GLY A 374 33.50 18.24 -26.29
N LEU A 375 32.36 18.84 -25.95
CA LEU A 375 32.16 20.29 -26.05
C LEU A 375 32.77 20.87 -24.77
N GLU A 376 33.89 21.60 -24.88
CA GLU A 376 34.47 22.30 -23.73
C GLU A 376 33.40 23.23 -23.14
N THR A 377 33.10 23.10 -21.85
CA THR A 377 32.10 23.92 -21.15
C THR A 377 32.58 25.36 -20.94
N THR A 378 33.84 25.64 -21.24
CA THR A 378 34.45 26.94 -21.10
C THR A 378 34.70 27.58 -22.46
N LYS A 379 34.33 28.87 -22.59
CA LYS A 379 34.67 29.71 -23.74
C LYS A 379 36.17 29.54 -24.01
N PRO A 380 36.62 29.25 -25.25
CA PRO A 380 38.04 29.13 -25.53
C PRO A 380 38.72 30.41 -25.08
N LYS A 381 39.61 30.31 -24.09
CA LYS A 381 40.42 31.44 -23.65
C LYS A 381 41.43 31.73 -24.76
N HIS A 382 41.14 32.73 -25.58
CA HIS A 382 42.14 33.35 -26.44
C HIS A 382 42.98 34.35 -25.64
#